data_AF-A0A1H3DBP0-F1
#
_entry.id   AF-A0A1H3DBP0-F1
#
_cell.length_a   1.000
_cell.length_b   1.000
_cell.length_c   1.000
_cell.angle_alpha   90.00
_cell.angle_beta   90.00
_cell.angle_gamma   90.00
#
_symmetry.space_group_name_H-M   'P 1'
#
loop_
_entity.id
_entity.type
_entity.pdbx_description
1 polymer ?
#
loop_
_entity_poly.entity_id
_entity_poly.type
_entity_poly.pdbx_seq_one_letter_code
_entity_poly.pdbx_strand_id
1 'polypeptide(L)' 'MPEAENILAEPPETCSLKPRAGFTRCGNCETALQAIGSYTVCDRAVLKCHPEELS' A
#
# COMPACT_ATOMS: atom_id res chain seq x y z
N MET A 1 -18.24 -7.52 -7.55
CA MET A 1 -17.13 -7.73 -6.61
C MET A 1 -17.52 -7.03 -5.32
N PRO A 2 -17.27 -7.60 -4.13
CA PRO A 2 -17.54 -6.90 -2.88
C PRO A 2 -16.76 -5.57 -2.86
N GLU A 3 -17.34 -4.55 -2.24
CA GLU A 3 -16.65 -3.29 -2.01
C GLU A 3 -15.48 -3.53 -1.06
N ALA A 4 -14.35 -2.87 -1.32
CA ALA A 4 -13.18 -3.00 -0.46
C ALA A 4 -13.43 -2.21 0.84
N GLU A 5 -13.00 -2.77 1.96
CA GLU A 5 -13.11 -2.16 3.28
C GLU A 5 -11.75 -2.22 4.00
N ASN A 6 -11.48 -1.22 4.84
CA ASN A 6 -10.37 -1.24 5.78
C ASN A 6 -10.70 -2.14 6.99
N ILE A 7 -9.76 -2.26 7.94
CA ILE A 7 -9.94 -3.09 9.15
C ILE A 7 -11.06 -2.60 10.09
N LEU A 8 -11.60 -1.40 9.85
CA LEU A 8 -12.70 -0.79 10.60
C LEU A 8 -14.06 -0.96 9.90
N ALA A 9 -14.12 -1.74 8.80
CA ALA A 9 -15.30 -1.88 7.95
C ALA A 9 -15.76 -0.56 7.29
N GLU A 10 -14.81 0.31 6.94
CA GLU A 10 -15.03 1.57 6.25
C GLU A 10 -14.33 1.56 4.87
N PRO A 11 -14.71 2.46 3.94
CA PRO A 11 -14.00 2.57 2.67
C PRO A 11 -12.48 2.81 2.86
N PRO A 12 -11.60 2.11 2.12
CA PRO A 12 -10.16 2.24 2.28
C PRO A 12 -9.68 3.63 1.86
N GLU A 13 -8.93 4.26 2.75
CA GLU A 13 -8.27 5.53 2.50
C GLU A 13 -7.09 5.38 1.53
N THR A 14 -6.67 6.50 0.93
CA THR A 14 -5.49 6.53 0.06
C THR A 14 -4.21 6.34 0.87
N CYS A 15 -3.44 5.29 0.55
CA CYS A 15 -2.18 4.99 1.20
C CYS A 15 -1.05 5.92 0.74
N SER A 16 -0.82 6.04 -0.57
CA SER A 16 0.15 7.00 -1.12
C SER A 16 -0.03 7.26 -2.62
N LEU A 17 0.09 8.53 -3.02
CA LEU A 17 0.12 8.94 -4.44
C LEU A 17 1.53 9.23 -4.96
N LYS A 18 2.52 9.40 -4.08
CA LYS A 18 3.91 9.71 -4.41
C LYS A 18 4.87 9.12 -3.36
N PRO A 19 5.55 7.99 -3.66
CA PRO A 19 5.35 7.11 -4.82
C PRO A 19 3.95 6.48 -4.81
N ARG A 20 3.36 6.22 -5.99
CA ARG A 20 2.00 5.68 -6.06
C ARG A 20 1.93 4.22 -5.59
N ALA A 21 1.17 3.97 -4.53
CA ALA A 21 0.98 2.66 -3.91
C ALA A 21 -0.07 1.80 -4.63
N GLY A 22 -0.24 0.56 -4.18
CA GLY A 22 -1.25 -0.39 -4.65
C GLY A 22 -0.81 -1.31 -5.77
N PHE A 23 -1.42 -2.49 -5.84
CA PHE A 23 -1.15 -3.51 -6.86
C PHE A 23 -1.43 -2.98 -8.28
N THR A 24 -2.58 -2.33 -8.46
CA THR A 24 -3.01 -1.68 -9.70
C THR A 24 -2.48 -0.26 -9.86
N ARG A 25 -1.67 0.21 -8.90
CA ARG A 25 -1.17 1.59 -8.85
C ARG A 25 -2.30 2.62 -8.85
N CYS A 26 -3.34 2.40 -8.06
CA CYS A 26 -4.40 3.39 -7.83
C CYS A 26 -4.15 4.27 -6.59
N GLY A 27 -3.19 3.90 -5.73
CA GLY A 27 -2.82 4.63 -4.51
C GLY A 27 -3.33 4.01 -3.21
N ASN A 28 -4.16 2.97 -3.30
CA ASN A 28 -4.70 2.26 -2.13
C ASN A 28 -3.95 0.92 -1.92
N CYS A 29 -4.32 0.16 -0.90
CA CYS A 29 -3.77 -1.18 -0.63
C CYS A 29 -4.77 -2.27 -1.07
N GLU A 30 -5.19 -2.20 -2.32
CA GLU A 30 -6.15 -3.14 -2.91
C GLU A 30 -5.51 -4.48 -3.28
N THR A 31 -6.34 -5.52 -3.33
CA THR A 31 -5.95 -6.86 -3.74
C THR A 31 -6.92 -7.42 -4.78
N ALA A 32 -6.48 -8.46 -5.48
CA ALA A 32 -7.25 -9.20 -6.48
C ALA A 32 -6.73 -10.65 -6.54
N LEU A 33 -7.42 -11.53 -7.27
CA LEU A 33 -6.97 -12.92 -7.45
C LEU A 33 -5.54 -13.01 -8.03
N GLN A 34 -5.12 -12.01 -8.81
CA GLN A 34 -3.79 -11.92 -9.41
C GLN A 34 -2.73 -11.37 -8.43
N ALA A 35 -3.13 -10.72 -7.34
CA ALA A 35 -2.23 -10.12 -6.36
C ALA A 35 -1.80 -11.16 -5.31
N ILE A 36 -1.05 -12.18 -5.75
CA ILE A 36 -0.61 -13.33 -4.93
C ILE A 36 0.12 -12.89 -3.65
N GLY A 37 0.87 -11.77 -3.72
CA GLY A 37 1.59 -11.21 -2.57
C GLY A 37 0.71 -10.48 -1.53
N SER A 38 -0.58 -10.26 -1.81
CA SER A 38 -1.53 -9.56 -0.94
C SER A 38 -1.00 -8.24 -0.36
N TYR A 39 -0.86 -7.22 -1.21
CA TYR A 39 -0.40 -5.88 -0.86
C TYR A 39 -1.46 -5.05 -0.11
N THR A 40 -2.06 -5.61 0.94
CA THR A 40 -3.23 -5.06 1.66
C THR A 40 -2.88 -4.22 2.88
N VAL A 41 -1.61 -4.18 3.28
CA VAL A 41 -1.15 -3.38 4.42
C VAL A 41 -0.57 -2.06 3.93
N CYS A 42 -1.11 -0.95 4.43
CA CYS A 42 -0.48 0.36 4.30
C CYS A 42 0.45 0.59 5.49
N ASP A 43 1.73 0.83 5.23
CA ASP A 43 2.72 1.11 6.25
C ASP A 43 3.61 2.28 5.84
N ARG A 44 4.10 3.02 6.83
CA ARG A 44 5.06 4.10 6.61
C ARG A 44 6.46 3.54 6.72
N ALA A 45 7.05 3.22 5.57
CA ALA A 45 8.47 2.90 5.50
C ALA A 45 9.30 4.11 5.96
N VAL A 46 9.93 4.00 7.14
CA VAL A 46 11.00 4.91 7.54
C VAL A 46 12.30 4.32 7.00
N LEU A 47 12.96 5.02 6.08
CA LEU A 47 14.30 4.67 5.64
C LEU A 47 15.26 4.77 6.84
N LYS A 48 15.45 3.66 7.55
CA LYS A 48 16.65 3.41 8.36
C LYS A 48 17.60 2.58 7.51
N CYS A 49 18.05 3.16 6.41
CA CYS A 49 19.23 2.65 5.72
C CYS A 49 20.45 3.24 6.42
N HIS A 50 21.48 2.43 6.61
CA HIS A 50 22.76 2.85 7.16
C HIS A 50 23.24 4.19 6.55
N PRO A 51 23.77 5.12 7.36
CA PRO A 51 24.12 6.48 6.93
C PRO A 51 25.28 6.59 5.92
N GLU A 52 25.85 5.48 5.41
CA GLU A 52 27.08 5.49 4.60
C GLU A 52 26.86 5.45 3.08
N GLU A 53 25.64 5.22 2.59
CA GLU A 53 25.34 5.10 1.15
C GLU A 53 24.64 6.34 0.58
N LEU A 54 24.88 7.51 1.18
CA LEU A 54 24.45 8.81 0.66
C LEU A 54 25.68 9.75 0.55
N SER A 55 26.68 9.31 -0.21
CA SER A 55 27.80 10.14 -0.67
C SER A 55 27.86 10.22 -2.19
#